data_AF-A0A173SV41-F1
#
_entry.id   AF-A0A173SV41-F1
#
_cell.length_a   1.000
_cell.length_b   1.000
_cell.length_c   1.000
_cell.angle_alpha   90.00
_cell.angle_beta   90.00
_cell.angle_gamma   90.00
#
_symmetry.space_group_name_H-M   'P 1'
#
loop_
_entity.id
_entity.type
_entity.pdbx_description
1 polymer ?
#
loop_
_entity_poly.entity_id
_entity_poly.type
_entity_poly.pdbx_seq_one_letter_code
_entity_poly.pdbx_strand_id
1 'polypeptide(L)'
;MYVLKNGKNFYIRIENGSVIKTPKFVEATKFRNTEIAQTVIDLKPGQLHSYRVCDVYNKIVYPKGRTRVIYTPRERKMIYHKAEGRCQLCGCKITYDEMSLDHIVPLAMGGEDSLENLQATCEPCNSHKKALLPEAYFDKVNRTFVFQMNKKYSHNLLWKLSKLFIGRLEKQA
;
A
#
# COMPACT_ATOMS: atom_id res chain seq x y z
N MET A 1 15.81 11.07 -6.31
CA MET A 1 16.09 12.37 -5.64
C MET A 1 14.76 13.02 -5.34
N TYR A 2 14.52 13.45 -4.10
CA TYR A 2 13.19 13.90 -3.68
C TYR A 2 13.20 15.36 -3.22
N VAL A 3 12.10 16.08 -3.44
CA VAL A 3 11.92 17.48 -2.99
C VAL A 3 10.53 17.63 -2.38
N LEU A 4 10.32 18.66 -1.55
CA LEU A 4 8.97 19.01 -1.11
C LEU A 4 8.39 20.08 -2.02
N LYS A 5 7.20 19.82 -2.56
CA LYS A 5 6.51 20.70 -3.52
C LYS A 5 5.10 21.04 -3.05
N ASN A 6 4.68 22.28 -3.26
CA ASN A 6 3.30 22.75 -3.14
C ASN A 6 3.00 23.76 -4.26
N GLY A 7 2.18 23.37 -5.24
CA GLY A 7 1.92 24.21 -6.42
C GLY A 7 3.20 24.53 -7.18
N LYS A 8 3.52 25.82 -7.33
CA LYS A 8 4.77 26.31 -7.96
C LYS A 8 5.95 26.39 -6.99
N ASN A 9 5.74 26.19 -5.70
CA ASN A 9 6.74 26.40 -4.66
C ASN A 9 7.41 25.09 -4.21
N PHE A 10 8.67 25.19 -3.85
CA PHE A 10 9.53 24.17 -3.29
C PHE A 10 10.04 24.60 -1.90
N TYR A 11 10.43 23.62 -1.09
CA TYR A 11 11.09 23.84 0.21
C TYR A 11 12.61 24.01 0.04
N ILE A 12 13.20 24.97 0.75
CA ILE A 12 14.65 25.13 0.87
C ILE A 12 15.13 24.64 2.24
N ARG A 13 15.07 25.43 3.31
CA ARG A 13 15.70 25.08 4.59
C ARG A 13 15.01 25.75 5.77
N ILE A 14 15.39 25.35 6.97
CA ILE A 14 14.98 26.01 8.21
C ILE A 14 16.02 27.08 8.55
N GLU A 15 15.58 28.34 8.64
CA GLU A 15 16.36 29.45 9.20
C GLU A 15 15.55 30.10 10.32
N ASN A 16 16.18 30.31 11.48
CA ASN A 16 15.54 30.93 12.64
C ASN A 16 14.19 30.30 13.01
N GLY A 17 14.11 28.96 12.89
CA GLY A 17 12.89 28.18 13.18
C GLY A 17 11.80 28.22 12.11
N SER A 18 11.96 29.06 11.08
CA SER A 18 11.02 29.28 9.98
C SER A 18 11.47 28.58 8.70
N VAL A 19 10.50 28.14 7.91
CA VAL A 19 10.70 27.43 6.65
C VAL A 19 10.81 28.41 5.50
N ILE A 20 11.91 28.35 4.75
CA ILE A 20 12.10 29.13 3.52
C ILE A 20 11.54 28.38 2.32
N LYS A 21 10.73 29.08 1.52
CA LYS A 21 10.02 28.58 0.34
C LYS A 21 10.53 29.29 -0.91
N THR A 22 10.66 28.59 -2.04
CA THR A 22 11.13 29.16 -3.31
C THR A 22 10.33 28.64 -4.49
N PRO A 23 10.07 29.44 -5.54
CA PRO A 23 9.51 28.93 -6.79
C PRO A 23 10.55 28.20 -7.66
N LYS A 24 11.86 28.34 -7.35
CA LYS A 24 12.94 27.81 -8.18
C LYS A 24 13.35 26.42 -7.74
N PHE A 25 13.21 25.45 -8.64
CA PHE A 25 13.60 24.06 -8.40
C PHE A 25 15.08 23.92 -8.01
N VAL A 26 15.97 24.67 -8.65
CA VAL A 26 17.43 24.59 -8.42
C VAL A 26 17.79 24.88 -6.96
N GLU A 27 17.03 25.76 -6.30
CA GLU A 27 17.25 26.16 -4.91
C GLU A 27 16.62 25.19 -3.90
N ALA A 28 15.76 24.27 -4.34
CA ALA A 28 15.07 23.33 -3.45
C ALA A 28 16.04 22.41 -2.71
N THR A 29 15.72 22.04 -1.47
CA THR A 29 16.45 20.98 -0.76
C THR A 29 16.11 19.61 -1.32
N LYS A 30 17.17 18.85 -1.56
CA LYS A 30 17.12 17.50 -2.13
C LYS A 30 17.30 16.48 -1.02
N PHE A 31 16.37 15.54 -0.95
CA PHE A 31 16.40 14.44 0.00
C PHE A 31 16.83 13.15 -0.69
N ARG A 32 17.53 12.30 0.06
CA ARG A 32 18.01 10.99 -0.41
C ARG A 32 16.88 9.96 -0.55
N ASN A 33 15.86 10.04 0.30
CA ASN A 33 14.70 9.14 0.29
C ASN A 33 13.41 9.88 0.69
N THR A 34 12.27 9.21 0.51
CA THR A 34 10.94 9.74 0.83
C THR A 34 10.72 9.89 2.33
N GLU A 35 11.28 8.99 3.14
CA GLU A 35 11.16 8.98 4.61
C GLU A 35 11.68 10.28 5.23
N ILE A 36 12.90 10.69 4.89
CA ILE A 36 13.49 11.93 5.43
C ILE A 36 12.70 13.15 4.97
N ALA A 37 12.26 13.17 3.72
CA ALA A 37 11.43 14.24 3.18
C ALA A 37 10.10 14.34 3.96
N GLN A 38 9.48 13.21 4.27
CA GLN A 38 8.24 13.14 5.03
C GLN A 38 8.44 13.60 6.48
N THR A 39 9.52 13.18 7.15
CA THR A 39 9.86 13.64 8.51
C THR A 39 9.93 15.17 8.61
N VAL A 40 10.44 15.86 7.57
CA VAL A 40 10.49 17.34 7.56
C VAL A 40 9.08 17.96 7.52
N ILE A 41 8.15 17.38 6.76
CA ILE A 41 6.74 17.80 6.76
C ILE A 41 6.15 17.62 8.17
N ASP A 42 6.43 16.49 8.79
CA ASP A 42 5.84 16.09 10.08
C ASP A 42 6.37 16.94 11.25
N LEU A 43 7.62 17.40 11.19
CA LEU A 43 8.23 18.30 12.18
C LEU A 43 7.71 19.75 12.09
N LYS A 44 7.15 20.16 10.95
CA LYS A 44 6.69 21.55 10.71
C LYS A 44 5.29 21.60 10.11
N PRO A 45 4.27 20.99 10.75
CA PRO A 45 2.93 20.87 10.19
C PRO A 45 2.33 22.24 9.85
N GLY A 46 2.47 23.25 10.71
CA GLY A 46 1.93 24.59 10.46
C GLY A 46 2.49 25.30 9.21
N GLN A 47 3.70 24.96 8.78
CA GLN A 47 4.38 25.63 7.65
C GLN A 47 4.39 24.79 6.36
N LEU A 48 4.38 23.46 6.52
CA LEU A 48 4.54 22.48 5.45
C LEU A 48 3.30 21.58 5.24
N HIS A 49 2.16 21.82 5.90
CA HIS A 49 1.01 20.90 5.77
C HIS A 49 0.53 20.68 4.31
N SER A 50 0.72 21.69 3.46
CA SER A 50 0.31 21.71 2.07
C SER A 50 1.38 21.18 1.12
N TYR A 51 2.59 20.92 1.61
CA TYR A 51 3.69 20.36 0.83
C TYR A 51 3.58 18.84 0.73
N ARG A 52 4.11 18.30 -0.37
CA ARG A 52 4.14 16.88 -0.69
C ARG A 52 5.53 16.47 -1.13
N VAL A 53 5.92 15.24 -0.82
CA VAL A 53 7.17 14.66 -1.33
C VAL A 53 7.02 14.42 -2.83
N CYS A 54 7.99 14.85 -3.62
CA CYS A 54 8.01 14.69 -5.08
C CYS A 54 9.27 13.96 -5.49
N ASP A 55 9.15 12.88 -6.27
CA ASP A 55 10.25 12.28 -7.01
C ASP A 55 10.54 13.15 -8.24
N VAL A 56 11.76 13.69 -8.31
CA VAL A 56 12.18 14.58 -9.41
C VAL A 56 12.32 13.83 -10.72
N TYR A 57 12.86 12.61 -10.70
CA TYR A 57 13.16 11.86 -11.92
C TYR A 57 11.89 11.29 -12.52
N ASN A 58 11.04 10.71 -11.66
CA ASN A 58 9.81 10.06 -12.08
C ASN A 58 8.62 11.02 -12.17
N LYS A 59 8.78 12.29 -11.75
CA LYS A 59 7.72 13.31 -11.67
C LYS A 59 6.50 12.87 -10.85
N ILE A 60 6.71 11.98 -9.87
CA ILE A 60 5.66 11.46 -8.98
C ILE A 60 5.52 12.39 -7.78
N VAL A 61 4.29 12.74 -7.39
CA VAL A 61 4.00 13.43 -6.12
C VAL A 61 3.35 12.42 -5.16
N TYR A 62 4.05 12.11 -4.08
CA TYR A 62 3.53 11.20 -3.06
C TYR A 62 2.46 11.90 -2.22
N PRO A 63 1.32 11.22 -1.97
CA PRO A 63 0.27 11.78 -1.13
C PRO A 63 0.81 11.99 0.29
N LYS A 64 0.36 13.07 0.96
CA LYS A 64 0.58 13.22 2.40
C LYS A 64 0.06 11.96 3.07
N GLY A 65 0.77 11.47 4.11
CA GLY A 65 0.25 10.40 4.97
C GLY A 65 -1.21 10.70 5.28
N ARG A 66 -2.11 9.93 4.67
CA ARG A 66 -3.54 10.22 4.71
C ARG A 66 -3.97 10.05 6.16
N THR A 67 -4.73 11.00 6.69
CA THR A 67 -5.48 10.77 7.92
C THR A 67 -6.29 9.50 7.66
N ARG A 68 -6.10 8.45 8.46
CA ARG A 68 -6.85 7.20 8.27
C ARG A 68 -8.33 7.55 8.28
N VAL A 69 -9.04 7.28 7.19
CA VAL A 69 -10.48 7.44 7.13
C VAL A 69 -11.08 6.51 8.18
N ILE A 70 -11.86 7.09 9.09
CA ILE A 70 -12.58 6.32 10.10
C ILE A 70 -13.94 5.99 9.49
N TYR A 71 -14.10 4.73 9.09
CA TYR A 71 -15.36 4.21 8.59
C TYR A 71 -16.35 4.03 9.73
N THR A 72 -17.59 4.46 9.51
CA THR A 72 -18.67 4.32 10.48
C THR A 72 -18.98 2.85 10.77
N PRO A 73 -19.57 2.53 11.94
CA PRO A 73 -20.01 1.16 12.23
C PRO A 73 -20.96 0.58 11.18
N ARG A 74 -21.80 1.42 10.56
CA ARG A 74 -22.72 0.99 9.49
C ARG A 74 -21.97 0.55 8.23
N GLU A 75 -20.98 1.32 7.81
CA GLU A 75 -20.14 0.99 6.64
C GLU A 75 -19.32 -0.27 6.89
N ARG A 76 -18.68 -0.36 8.06
CA ARG A 76 -17.96 -1.58 8.47
C ARG A 76 -18.87 -2.80 8.42
N LYS A 77 -20.10 -2.68 8.95
CA LYS A 77 -21.07 -3.78 8.96
C LYS A 77 -21.53 -4.17 7.55
N MET A 78 -21.71 -3.22 6.64
CA MET A 78 -21.98 -3.52 5.22
C MET A 78 -20.86 -4.35 4.59
N ILE A 79 -19.59 -3.96 4.78
CA ILE A 79 -18.44 -4.68 4.23
C ILE A 79 -18.35 -6.09 4.82
N TYR A 80 -18.59 -6.23 6.12
CA TYR A 80 -18.63 -7.53 6.79
C TYR A 80 -19.72 -8.46 6.23
N HIS A 81 -20.94 -7.96 6.03
CA HIS A 81 -22.03 -8.75 5.49
C HIS A 81 -21.80 -9.14 4.03
N LYS A 82 -21.25 -8.23 3.21
CA LYS A 82 -20.83 -8.54 1.83
C LYS A 82 -19.80 -9.66 1.77
N ALA A 83 -18.96 -9.76 2.81
CA ALA A 83 -17.94 -10.79 2.94
C ALA A 83 -18.45 -12.11 3.54
N GLU A 84 -19.73 -12.20 3.89
CA GLU A 84 -20.36 -13.40 4.48
C GLU A 84 -19.63 -13.94 5.73
N GLY A 85 -19.04 -13.03 6.52
CA GLY A 85 -18.25 -13.42 7.70
C GLY A 85 -16.97 -14.19 7.36
N ARG A 86 -16.40 -13.96 6.17
CA ARG A 86 -15.16 -14.60 5.72
C ARG A 86 -14.12 -13.59 5.25
N CYS A 87 -12.86 -13.89 5.57
CA CYS A 87 -11.73 -13.13 5.03
C CYS A 87 -11.70 -13.25 3.50
N GLN A 88 -11.70 -12.11 2.81
CA GLN A 88 -11.71 -12.05 1.35
C GLN A 88 -10.37 -12.45 0.70
N LEU A 89 -9.31 -12.64 1.49
CA LEU A 89 -7.99 -13.06 1.00
C LEU A 89 -7.71 -14.56 1.18
N CYS A 90 -8.28 -15.22 2.19
CA CYS A 90 -8.01 -16.64 2.48
C CYS A 90 -9.26 -17.50 2.73
N GLY A 91 -10.44 -16.89 2.81
CA GLY A 91 -11.71 -17.59 3.01
C GLY A 91 -11.98 -18.10 4.43
N CYS A 92 -11.07 -17.89 5.40
CA CYS A 92 -11.31 -18.29 6.78
C CYS A 92 -12.48 -17.51 7.39
N LYS A 93 -13.20 -18.12 8.33
CA LYS A 93 -14.27 -17.42 9.06
C LYS A 93 -13.66 -16.32 9.93
N ILE A 94 -14.34 -15.18 10.00
CA ILE A 94 -14.01 -14.05 10.87
C ILE A 94 -15.28 -13.49 11.50
N THR A 95 -15.20 -13.08 12.76
CA THR A 95 -16.26 -12.30 13.39
C THR A 95 -16.20 -10.83 12.96
N TYR A 96 -17.26 -10.08 13.23
CA TYR A 96 -17.29 -8.64 12.94
C TYR A 96 -16.19 -7.88 13.72
N ASP A 97 -15.92 -8.28 14.95
CA ASP A 97 -14.94 -7.60 15.83
C ASP A 97 -13.49 -7.95 15.46
N GLU A 98 -13.24 -9.13 14.90
CA GLU A 98 -11.92 -9.54 14.40
C GLU A 98 -11.60 -8.98 13.00
N MET A 99 -12.59 -8.43 12.30
CA MET A 99 -12.44 -7.96 10.93
C MET A 99 -11.57 -6.70 10.84
N SER A 100 -10.55 -6.79 10.00
CA SER A 100 -9.81 -5.66 9.48
C SER A 100 -10.40 -5.17 8.15
N LEU A 101 -10.43 -3.86 7.95
CA LEU A 101 -10.69 -3.27 6.64
C LEU A 101 -9.38 -3.15 5.88
N ASP A 102 -9.34 -3.72 4.68
CA ASP A 102 -8.21 -3.63 3.75
C ASP A 102 -8.67 -2.99 2.44
N HIS A 103 -7.80 -2.19 1.82
CA HIS A 103 -8.06 -1.64 0.49
C HIS A 103 -7.64 -2.66 -0.58
N ILE A 104 -8.55 -3.07 -1.46
CA ILE A 104 -8.30 -4.02 -2.55
C ILE A 104 -7.12 -3.53 -3.39
N VAL A 105 -7.22 -2.29 -3.89
CA VAL A 105 -6.10 -1.53 -4.44
C VAL A 105 -5.54 -0.64 -3.32
N PRO A 106 -4.29 -0.86 -2.87
CA PRO A 106 -3.71 -0.06 -1.80
C PRO A 106 -3.66 1.43 -2.14
N LEU A 107 -3.91 2.29 -1.16
CA LEU A 107 -3.84 3.75 -1.33
C LEU A 107 -2.48 4.22 -1.85
N ALA A 108 -1.39 3.55 -1.44
CA ALA A 108 -0.03 3.83 -1.89
C ALA A 108 0.19 3.52 -3.38
N MET A 109 -0.68 2.69 -3.98
CA MET A 109 -0.65 2.31 -5.39
C MET A 109 -1.75 3.00 -6.20
N GLY A 110 -2.30 4.11 -5.68
CA GLY A 110 -3.33 4.90 -6.37
C GLY A 110 -4.77 4.47 -6.08
N GLY A 111 -5.00 3.55 -5.14
CA GLY A 111 -6.34 3.16 -4.72
C GLY A 111 -7.16 4.31 -4.13
N GLU A 112 -8.46 4.25 -4.36
CA GLU A 112 -9.43 5.18 -3.80
C GLU A 112 -9.78 4.83 -2.35
N ASP A 113 -10.18 5.83 -1.57
CA ASP A 113 -10.65 5.65 -0.20
C ASP A 113 -12.19 5.58 -0.23
N SER A 114 -12.72 4.52 -0.84
CA SER A 114 -14.15 4.30 -1.12
C SER A 114 -14.60 2.92 -0.63
N LEU A 115 -15.90 2.76 -0.34
CA LEU A 115 -16.46 1.49 0.15
C LEU A 115 -16.27 0.35 -0.87
N GLU A 116 -16.28 0.69 -2.15
CA GLU A 116 -16.09 -0.22 -3.28
C GLU A 116 -14.67 -0.80 -3.31
N ASN A 117 -13.68 -0.03 -2.85
CA ASN A 117 -12.28 -0.46 -2.76
C ASN A 117 -11.95 -1.13 -1.42
N LEU A 118 -12.93 -1.38 -0.54
CA LEU A 118 -12.69 -2.05 0.75
C LEU A 118 -13.14 -3.49 0.76
N GLN A 119 -12.40 -4.30 1.52
CA GLN A 119 -12.72 -5.70 1.77
C GLN A 119 -12.48 -6.09 3.24
N ALA A 120 -13.25 -7.07 3.71
CA ALA A 120 -13.12 -7.67 5.02
C ALA A 120 -11.96 -8.68 5.03
N THR A 121 -11.00 -8.51 5.92
CA THR A 121 -9.83 -9.40 6.02
C THR A 121 -9.56 -9.80 7.47
N CYS A 122 -8.99 -10.99 7.66
CA CYS A 122 -8.36 -11.31 8.95
C CYS A 122 -7.03 -10.54 9.07
N GLU A 123 -6.62 -10.25 10.30
CA GLU A 123 -5.38 -9.53 10.59
C GLU A 123 -4.15 -10.17 9.89
N PRO A 124 -3.94 -11.51 9.94
CA PRO A 124 -2.75 -12.11 9.34
C PRO A 124 -2.67 -11.89 7.83
N CYS A 125 -3.80 -11.99 7.13
CA CYS A 125 -3.84 -11.76 5.69
C CYS A 125 -3.64 -10.29 5.34
N ASN A 126 -4.26 -9.38 6.09
CA ASN A 126 -4.07 -7.94 5.90
C ASN A 126 -2.59 -7.54 6.05
N SER A 127 -1.97 -7.99 7.14
CA SER A 127 -0.56 -7.79 7.44
C SER A 127 0.37 -8.47 6.43
N HIS A 128 -0.04 -9.60 5.84
CA HIS A 128 0.71 -10.29 4.80
C HIS A 128 0.61 -9.61 3.42
N LYS A 129 -0.55 -9.05 3.07
CA LYS A 129 -0.80 -8.32 1.81
C LYS A 129 -0.10 -6.96 1.77
N LYS A 130 -0.20 -6.17 2.86
CA LYS A 130 0.37 -4.81 2.93
C LYS A 130 -0.08 -3.96 1.72
N ALA A 131 0.87 -3.26 1.08
CA ALA A 131 0.64 -2.42 -0.09
C ALA A 131 0.81 -3.18 -1.43
N LEU A 132 0.62 -4.50 -1.45
CA LEU A 132 0.61 -5.27 -2.70
C LEU A 132 -0.72 -5.08 -3.43
N LEU A 133 -0.63 -4.87 -4.75
CA LEU A 133 -1.78 -5.01 -5.66
C LEU A 133 -2.27 -6.47 -5.66
N PRO A 134 -3.54 -6.71 -6.02
CA PRO A 134 -4.12 -8.06 -6.06
C PRO A 134 -3.23 -9.08 -6.79
N GLU A 135 -2.73 -8.73 -7.97
CA GLU A 135 -1.88 -9.60 -8.78
C GLU A 135 -0.55 -9.93 -8.07
N ALA A 136 0.14 -8.91 -7.57
CA ALA A 136 1.40 -9.10 -6.85
C ALA A 136 1.22 -9.90 -5.54
N TYR A 137 0.04 -9.81 -4.92
CA TYR A 137 -0.30 -10.64 -3.76
C TYR A 137 -0.54 -12.09 -4.15
N PHE A 138 -1.30 -12.33 -5.23
CA PHE A 138 -1.53 -13.66 -5.79
C PHE A 138 -0.22 -14.36 -6.14
N ASP A 139 0.68 -13.68 -6.86
CA ASP A 139 2.02 -14.17 -7.20
C ASP A 139 2.82 -14.57 -5.95
N LYS A 140 2.78 -13.72 -4.92
CA LYS A 140 3.48 -13.99 -3.65
C LYS A 140 2.93 -15.24 -2.96
N VAL A 141 1.61 -15.41 -2.94
CA VAL A 141 0.95 -16.58 -2.35
C VAL A 141 1.31 -17.84 -3.16
N ASN A 142 1.18 -17.81 -4.48
CA ASN A 142 1.49 -18.93 -5.36
C ASN A 142 2.96 -19.34 -5.25
N ARG A 143 3.88 -18.39 -5.32
CA ARG A 143 5.31 -18.65 -5.14
C ARG A 143 5.59 -19.34 -3.81
N THR A 144 4.95 -18.86 -2.74
CA THR A 144 5.09 -19.46 -1.40
C THR A 144 4.54 -20.88 -1.39
N PHE A 145 3.33 -21.09 -1.91
CA PHE A 145 2.69 -22.40 -2.01
C PHE A 145 3.56 -23.39 -2.80
N VAL A 146 3.96 -23.04 -4.02
CA VAL A 146 4.80 -23.87 -4.89
C VAL A 146 6.13 -24.22 -4.22
N PHE A 147 6.76 -23.26 -3.52
CA PHE A 147 8.00 -23.53 -2.77
C PHE A 147 7.78 -24.56 -1.66
N GLN A 148 6.75 -24.40 -0.83
CA GLN A 148 6.45 -25.34 0.26
C GLN A 148 6.08 -26.73 -0.28
N MET A 149 5.31 -26.79 -1.37
CA MET A 149 4.96 -28.04 -2.04
C MET A 149 6.19 -28.74 -2.61
N ASN A 150 7.13 -28.01 -3.24
CA ASN A 150 8.39 -28.60 -3.69
C ASN A 150 9.21 -29.13 -2.52
N LYS A 151 9.29 -28.41 -1.40
CA LYS A 151 10.05 -28.86 -0.22
C LYS A 151 9.52 -30.20 0.32
N LYS A 152 8.20 -30.40 0.33
CA LYS A 152 7.55 -31.58 0.92
C LYS A 152 7.34 -32.73 -0.09
N TYR A 153 7.05 -32.41 -1.34
CA TYR A 153 6.56 -33.36 -2.34
C TYR A 153 7.38 -33.38 -3.64
N SER A 154 8.62 -32.91 -3.64
CA SER A 154 9.50 -32.89 -4.84
C SER A 154 9.62 -34.24 -5.56
N HIS A 155 9.59 -35.35 -4.82
CA HIS A 155 9.70 -36.71 -5.37
C HIS A 155 8.36 -37.26 -5.90
N ASN A 156 7.23 -36.67 -5.52
CA ASN A 156 5.89 -37.16 -5.88
C ASN A 156 5.57 -36.83 -7.35
N LEU A 157 5.21 -37.86 -8.13
CA LEU A 157 4.92 -37.72 -9.56
C LEU A 157 3.67 -36.87 -9.83
N LEU A 158 2.61 -37.00 -9.02
CA LEU A 158 1.41 -36.18 -9.13
C LEU A 158 1.74 -34.70 -8.92
N TRP A 159 2.59 -34.36 -7.94
CA TRP A 159 3.06 -32.98 -7.76
C TRP A 159 3.84 -32.46 -8.98
N LYS A 160 4.74 -33.27 -9.54
CA LYS A 160 5.49 -32.88 -10.75
C LYS A 160 4.55 -32.57 -11.91
N LEU A 161 3.49 -33.38 -12.09
CA LEU A 161 2.45 -33.14 -13.10
C LEU A 161 1.64 -31.88 -12.76
N SER A 162 1.12 -31.75 -11.53
CA SER A 162 0.35 -30.57 -11.11
C SER A 162 1.12 -29.27 -11.29
N LYS A 163 2.42 -29.26 -10.97
CA LYS A 163 3.29 -28.09 -11.15
C LYS A 163 3.40 -27.66 -12.62
N LEU A 164 3.44 -28.62 -13.56
CA LEU A 164 3.44 -28.31 -15.00
C LEU A 164 2.13 -27.63 -15.42
N PHE A 165 0.99 -28.08 -14.90
CA PHE A 165 -0.32 -27.47 -15.20
C PHE A 165 -0.45 -26.08 -14.57
N ILE A 166 -0.05 -25.90 -13.31
CA ILE A 166 -0.04 -24.59 -12.63
C ILE A 166 0.77 -23.58 -13.45
N GLY A 167 1.99 -23.94 -13.86
CA GLY A 167 2.84 -23.06 -14.67
C GLY A 167 2.33 -22.82 -16.10
N ARG A 168 1.35 -23.58 -16.60
CA ARG A 168 0.67 -23.28 -17.86
C ARG A 168 -0.44 -22.26 -17.67
N LEU A 169 -1.21 -22.36 -16.57
CA LEU A 169 -2.27 -21.41 -16.24
C LEU A 169 -1.68 -20.00 -16.00
N GLU A 170 -0.55 -19.90 -15.31
CA GLU A 170 0.15 -18.62 -15.06
C GLU A 170 0.64 -17.93 -16.35
N LYS A 171 0.83 -18.68 -17.45
CA LYS A 171 1.26 -18.10 -18.75
C LYS A 171 0.11 -17.64 -19.63
N GLN A 172 -1.13 -17.93 -19.23
CA GLN A 172 -2.35 -17.59 -19.97
C GLN A 172 -3.11 -16.41 -19.35
N ALA A 173 -2.79 -16.05 -18.10
CA ALA A 173 -3.24 -14.84 -17.42
C ALA A 173 -2.35 -13.65 -17.79
#